data_AF-A0A0G1LVL2-F1
#
_entry.id   AF-A0A0G1LVL2-F1
#
_cell.length_a   1.000
_cell.length_b   1.000
_cell.length_c   1.000
_cell.angle_alpha   90.00
_cell.angle_beta   90.00
_cell.angle_gamma   90.00
#
_symmetry.space_group_name_H-M   'P 1'
#
loop_
_entity.id
_entity.type
_entity.pdbx_description
1 polymer ?
#
loop_
_entity_poly.entity_id
_entity_poly.type
_entity_poly.pdbx_seq_one_letter_code
_entity_poly.pdbx_strand_id
1 'polypeptide(L)'
;MKKKQQVPAPVVTTSVTMECRSTIAVFTVQGASDNDLYQAKQKLVARGIQCDIVNLGDGKLALSVPIKTVKERGGDFLEEVQSFLRGFSRTVSSPA
;
A
#
# COMPACT_ATOMS: atom_id res chain seq x y z
N MET A 1 34.56 2.00 9.14
CA MET A 1 33.48 1.00 9.16
C MET A 1 32.13 1.71 9.09
N LYS A 2 31.51 1.82 7.90
CA LYS A 2 30.16 2.41 7.77
C LYS A 2 29.15 1.40 8.32
N LYS A 3 28.53 1.70 9.47
CA LYS A 3 27.41 0.91 9.99
C LYS A 3 26.37 0.85 8.88
N LYS A 4 26.07 -0.36 8.37
CA LYS A 4 24.91 -0.57 7.49
C LYS A 4 23.70 -0.12 8.29
N GLN A 5 23.23 1.08 8.01
CA GLN A 5 22.01 1.60 8.60
C GLN A 5 20.92 0.69 8.05
N GLN A 6 20.51 -0.28 8.86
CA GLN A 6 19.44 -1.20 8.52
C GLN A 6 18.19 -0.34 8.46
N VAL A 7 17.85 0.11 7.26
CA VAL A 7 16.58 0.80 7.03
C VAL A 7 15.52 -0.20 7.48
N PRO A 8 14.67 0.15 8.47
CA PRO A 8 13.66 -0.77 8.94
C PRO A 8 12.83 -1.22 7.75
N ALA A 9 12.53 -2.52 7.67
CA ALA A 9 11.70 -3.03 6.60
C ALA A 9 10.38 -2.25 6.59
N PRO A 10 9.90 -1.83 5.42
CA PRO A 10 8.68 -1.05 5.34
C PRO A 10 7.51 -1.79 5.96
N VAL A 11 6.90 -1.15 6.95
CA VAL A 11 5.76 -1.69 7.66
C VAL A 11 4.53 -1.34 6.85
N VAL A 12 3.91 -2.37 6.27
CA VAL A 12 2.62 -2.22 5.59
C VAL A 12 1.52 -2.68 6.53
N THR A 13 0.68 -1.74 6.95
CA THR A 13 -0.48 -2.02 7.82
C THR A 13 -1.75 -1.99 6.98
N THR A 14 -2.55 -3.04 7.10
CA THR A 14 -3.82 -3.17 6.39
C THR A 14 -4.96 -3.05 7.39
N SER A 15 -5.93 -2.19 7.09
CA SER A 15 -7.13 -1.97 7.91
C SER A 15 -8.36 -2.02 7.01
N VAL A 16 -9.41 -2.72 7.41
CA VAL A 16 -10.68 -2.72 6.68
C VAL A 16 -11.61 -1.70 7.32
N THR A 17 -12.10 -0.74 6.54
CA THR A 17 -13.00 0.31 7.01
C THR A 17 -14.19 0.47 6.07
N MET A 18 -15.25 1.12 6.55
CA MET A 18 -16.38 1.52 5.72
C MET A 18 -16.26 2.99 5.35
N GLU A 19 -16.21 3.27 4.05
CA GLU A 19 -16.24 4.61 3.48
C GLU A 19 -17.48 4.74 2.60
N CYS A 20 -18.33 5.75 2.85
CA CYS A 20 -19.49 6.07 2.02
C CYS A 20 -20.38 4.85 1.65
N ARG A 21 -20.66 3.97 2.62
CA ARG A 21 -21.43 2.70 2.48
C ARG A 21 -20.74 1.57 1.71
N SER A 22 -19.48 1.74 1.33
CA SER A 22 -18.64 0.70 0.73
C SER A 22 -17.57 0.26 1.72
N THR A 23 -17.35 -1.05 1.85
CA THR A 23 -16.21 -1.55 2.62
C THR A 23 -14.95 -1.46 1.75
N ILE A 24 -13.90 -0.85 2.28
CA ILE A 24 -12.59 -0.70 1.63
C ILE A 24 -11.50 -1.29 2.53
N ALA A 25 -10.49 -1.89 1.91
CA ALA A 25 -9.23 -2.24 2.56
C ALA A 25 -8.25 -1.08 2.35
N VAL A 26 -7.76 -0.51 3.44
CA VAL A 26 -6.80 0.58 3.47
C VAL A 26 -5.43 0.01 3.81
N PHE A 27 -4.44 0.32 2.98
CA PHE A 27 -3.05 -0.07 3.12
C PHE A 27 -2.21 1.18 3.36
N THR A 28 -1.62 1.25 4.54
CA THR A 28 -0.65 2.28 4.90
C THR A 28 0.75 1.70 4.80
N VAL A 29 1.67 2.44 4.19
CA VAL A 29 3.08 2.05 4.06
C VAL A 29 3.92 3.03 4.86
N GLN A 30 4.45 2.60 5.99
CA GLN A 30 5.26 3.45 6.85
C GLN A 30 6.57 3.81 6.14
N GLY A 31 6.87 5.11 6.06
CA GLY A 31 8.06 5.62 5.39
C GLY A 31 7.94 5.75 3.86
N ALA A 32 6.76 5.47 3.29
CA ALA A 32 6.48 5.80 1.90
C ALA A 32 6.16 7.29 1.75
N SER A 33 6.71 7.90 0.71
CA SER A 33 6.31 9.24 0.27
C SER A 33 5.00 9.19 -0.53
N ASP A 34 4.36 10.34 -0.71
CA ASP A 34 3.17 10.47 -1.57
C ASP A 34 3.45 9.93 -2.98
N ASN A 35 4.63 10.24 -3.53
CA ASN A 35 5.06 9.75 -4.84
C ASN A 35 5.16 8.22 -4.89
N ASP A 36 5.60 7.57 -3.81
CA ASP A 36 5.66 6.11 -3.73
C ASP A 36 4.26 5.50 -3.76
N LEU A 37 3.30 6.12 -3.07
CA LEU A 37 1.90 5.71 -3.10
C LEU A 37 1.28 5.89 -4.48
N TYR A 38 1.60 6.99 -5.19
CA TYR A 38 1.18 7.20 -6.58
C TYR A 38 1.73 6.15 -7.53
N GLN A 39 3.02 5.82 -7.42
CA GLN A 39 3.61 4.76 -8.24
C GLN A 39 3.07 3.37 -7.91
N ALA A 40 2.86 3.08 -6.62
CA ALA A 40 2.22 1.85 -6.18
C ALA A 40 0.79 1.74 -6.73
N LYS A 41 -0.01 2.83 -6.70
CA LYS A 41 -1.32 2.91 -7.35
C LYS A 41 -1.22 2.56 -8.83
N GLN A 42 -0.32 3.21 -9.57
CA GLN A 42 -0.18 2.97 -11.02
C GLN A 42 0.17 1.52 -11.33
N LYS A 43 1.08 0.89 -10.56
CA LYS A 43 1.46 -0.51 -10.76
C LYS A 43 0.33 -1.49 -10.41
N LEU A 44 -0.45 -1.20 -9.37
CA LEU A 44 -1.62 -1.98 -9.01
C LEU A 44 -2.70 -1.86 -10.10
N VAL A 45 -2.98 -0.65 -10.58
CA VAL A 45 -3.92 -0.42 -11.69
C VAL A 45 -3.47 -1.12 -12.97
N ALA A 46 -2.17 -1.11 -13.29
CA ALA A 46 -1.62 -1.85 -14.43
C ALA A 46 -1.78 -3.38 -14.30
N ARG A 47 -1.91 -3.90 -13.09
CA ARG A 47 -2.26 -5.30 -12.78
C ARG A 47 -3.77 -5.57 -12.75
N GLY A 48 -4.59 -4.58 -13.13
CA GLY A 48 -6.05 -4.64 -13.09
C GLY A 48 -6.63 -4.55 -11.68
N ILE A 49 -5.87 -4.06 -10.71
CA ILE A 49 -6.33 -3.86 -9.33
C ILE A 49 -6.89 -2.46 -9.20
N GLN A 50 -8.21 -2.35 -9.01
CA GLN A 50 -8.84 -1.08 -8.70
C GLN A 50 -8.40 -0.63 -7.31
N CYS A 51 -7.66 0.47 -7.25
CA CYS A 51 -7.22 1.08 -6.01
C CYS A 51 -7.18 2.59 -6.14
N ASP A 52 -7.39 3.27 -5.03
CA ASP A 52 -7.38 4.73 -4.94
C ASP A 52 -6.52 5.21 -3.79
N ILE A 53 -6.07 6.46 -3.86
CA ILE A 53 -5.33 7.07 -2.76
C ILE A 53 -6.32 7.86 -1.92
N VAL A 54 -6.42 7.47 -0.65
CA VAL A 54 -7.27 8.13 0.35
C VAL A 54 -6.39 8.89 1.33
N ASN A 55 -6.88 10.03 1.79
CA ASN A 55 -6.24 10.80 2.86
C ASN A 55 -6.83 10.35 4.20
N LEU A 56 -5.99 9.81 5.08
CA LEU A 56 -6.39 9.33 6.40
C LEU A 56 -6.43 10.43 7.46
N GLY A 57 -6.11 11.67 7.10
CA GLY A 57 -5.87 12.77 8.04
C GLY A 57 -4.38 12.92 8.38
N ASP A 58 -4.02 14.05 8.99
CA ASP A 58 -2.63 14.38 9.40
C ASP A 58 -1.60 14.35 8.25
N GLY A 59 -2.04 14.55 7.00
CA GLY A 59 -1.19 14.46 5.82
C GLY A 59 -0.77 13.04 5.46
N LYS A 60 -1.37 12.01 6.06
CA LYS A 60 -1.08 10.61 5.75
C LYS A 60 -1.96 10.13 4.61
N LEU A 61 -1.32 9.83 3.48
CA LEU A 61 -1.97 9.16 2.36
C LEU A 61 -1.90 7.64 2.53
N ALA A 62 -2.90 6.94 2.02
CA ALA A 62 -2.97 5.49 2.03
C ALA A 62 -3.62 4.97 0.75
N LEU A 63 -3.32 3.71 0.41
CA LEU A 63 -3.95 3.03 -0.70
C LEU A 63 -5.23 2.33 -0.23
N SER A 64 -6.35 2.65 -0.84
CA SER A 64 -7.63 1.98 -0.64
C SER A 64 -7.88 1.00 -1.78
N VAL A 65 -8.45 -0.15 -1.45
CA VAL A 65 -8.91 -1.16 -2.40
C VAL A 65 -10.33 -1.54 -2.03
N PRO A 66 -11.31 -1.50 -2.95
CA PRO A 66 -12.67 -1.92 -2.66
C PRO A 66 -12.72 -3.38 -2.20
N ILE A 67 -13.40 -3.68 -1.09
CA ILE A 67 -13.57 -5.08 -0.63
C ILE A 67 -14.33 -5.92 -1.66
N LYS A 68 -15.12 -5.30 -2.53
CA LYS A 68 -15.73 -6.02 -3.66
C LYS A 68 -14.66 -6.69 -4.52
N THR A 69 -13.61 -5.95 -4.89
CA THR A 69 -12.47 -6.46 -5.66
C THR A 69 -11.73 -7.56 -4.90
N VAL A 70 -11.59 -7.42 -3.57
CA VAL A 70 -10.99 -8.44 -2.71
C VAL A 70 -11.83 -9.72 -2.72
N LYS A 71 -13.15 -9.62 -2.56
CA LYS A 71 -14.07 -10.76 -2.58
C LYS A 71 -14.09 -11.46 -3.94
N GLU A 72 -14.00 -10.72 -5.04
CA GLU A 72 -13.93 -11.26 -6.40
C GLU A 72 -12.61 -11.99 -6.68
N ARG A 73 -11.50 -11.53 -6.08
CA ARG A 73 -10.16 -12.10 -6.25
C ARG A 73 -9.82 -13.21 -5.24
N GLY A 74 -10.48 -13.24 -4.09
CA GLY A 74 -10.25 -14.22 -3.02
C GLY A 74 -9.52 -13.66 -1.78
N GLY A 75 -9.39 -14.49 -0.74
CA GLY A 75 -8.78 -14.10 0.55
C GLY A 75 -7.29 -13.76 0.45
N ASP A 76 -6.56 -14.44 -0.44
CA ASP A 76 -5.12 -14.26 -0.62
C ASP A 76 -4.75 -12.92 -1.30
N PHE A 77 -5.73 -12.24 -1.89
CA PHE A 77 -5.51 -11.01 -2.61
C PHE A 77 -5.01 -9.86 -1.72
N LEU A 78 -5.48 -9.79 -0.46
CA LEU A 78 -4.98 -8.79 0.49
C LEU A 78 -3.50 -9.02 0.81
N GLU A 79 -3.10 -10.29 0.95
CA GLU A 79 -1.70 -10.65 1.15
C GLU A 79 -0.84 -10.36 -0.08
N GLU A 80 -1.38 -10.58 -1.29
CA GLU A 80 -0.69 -10.22 -2.54
C GLU A 80 -0.41 -8.72 -2.62
N VAL A 81 -1.43 -7.89 -2.36
CA VAL A 81 -1.29 -6.42 -2.35
C VAL A 81 -0.31 -5.99 -1.25
N GLN A 82 -0.40 -6.58 -0.06
CA GLN A 82 0.51 -6.26 1.04
C GLN A 82 1.96 -6.66 0.72
N SER A 83 2.17 -7.84 0.14
CA SER A 83 3.47 -8.34 -0.30
C SER A 83 4.06 -7.44 -1.40
N PHE A 84 3.23 -7.04 -2.36
CA PHE A 84 3.60 -6.09 -3.40
C PHE A 84 4.06 -4.75 -2.81
N LEU A 85 3.31 -4.16 -1.88
CA LEU A 85 3.66 -2.88 -1.25
C LEU A 85 4.93 -2.99 -0.38
N ARG A 86 5.13 -4.11 0.31
CA ARG A 86 6.38 -4.40 1.05
C ARG A 86 7.57 -4.49 0.10
N GLY A 87 7.40 -5.15 -1.05
CA GLY A 87 8.42 -5.25 -2.09
C GLY A 87 8.72 -3.91 -2.75
N PHE A 88 7.69 -3.10 -2.99
CA PHE A 88 7.81 -1.79 -3.61
C PHE A 88 8.63 -0.82 -2.74
N SER A 89 8.38 -0.77 -1.44
CA SER A 89 9.12 0.14 -0.58
C SER A 89 10.59 -0.26 -0.38
N ARG A 90 10.95 -1.55 -0.49
CA ARG A 90 12.37 -1.97 -0.55
C ARG A 90 13.13 -1.38 -1.74
N THR A 91 12.46 -1.12 -2.86
CA THR A 91 13.10 -0.61 -4.07
C THR A 91 13.35 0.90 -4.00
N VAL A 92 12.51 1.66 -3.29
CA VAL A 92 12.64 3.11 -3.12
C VAL A 92 13.45 3.51 -1.89
N SER A 93 13.58 2.63 -0.89
CA SER A 93 14.43 2.85 0.30
C SER A 93 15.92 2.52 0.11
N SER A 94 16.38 2.23 -1.11
CA SER A 94 17.81 2.15 -1.42
C SER A 94 18.34 3.53 -1.82
N PRO A 95 19.05 4.26 -0.94
CA PRO A 95 19.92 5.32 -1.41
C PRO A 95 21.11 4.69 -2.16
N ALA A 96 21.49 5.31 -3.28
CA ALA A 96 22.79 5.13 -3.92
C ALA A 96 23.94 5.43 -2.95
#